data_AF-A0A0D9XCV8-F1
#
_entry.id   AF-A0A0D9XCV8-F1
#
_cell.length_a   1.000
_cell.length_b   1.000
_cell.length_c   1.000
_cell.angle_alpha   90.00
_cell.angle_beta   90.00
_cell.angle_gamma   90.00
#
_symmetry.space_group_name_H-M   'P 1'
#
loop_
_entity.id
_entity.type
_entity.pdbx_description
1 polymer ?
#
loop_
_entity_poly.entity_id
_entity_poly.type
_entity_poly.pdbx_seq_one_letter_code
_entity_poly.pdbx_strand_id
1 'polypeptide(L)'
;MSMIDVLIRVDAICKKYDKYDADKHRNDAAAAGDPFSRLYAAVDHEIDAAIEKSERAAREGNRAAAVALNTDVRRTKARLLEEVVKLRKLAAKKVKGLSPEEAELRGDLVSALPHRIKSIPDGGGGGGAADWNGGGNVRPGMKFDSSGLEFISEDLDTLKNLAEDMNEELDRQVPLMDEIDNKVDKANADFRKTNVRLKETFRSTRNFIIDIILICVILGIAAYLYE
;
A
#
# COMPACT_ATOMS: atom_id res chain seq x y z
N MET A 1 -21.46 -44.09 -18.28
CA MET A 1 -20.37 -43.12 -18.51
C MET A 1 -20.90 -41.77 -18.06
N SER A 2 -20.31 -41.19 -17.01
CA SER A 2 -20.80 -39.93 -16.42
C SER A 2 -20.37 -38.74 -17.28
N MET A 3 -21.13 -37.65 -17.28
CA MET A 3 -20.78 -36.41 -17.97
C MET A 3 -19.41 -35.87 -17.50
N ILE A 4 -19.09 -36.05 -16.21
CA ILE A 4 -17.78 -35.73 -15.64
C ILE A 4 -16.66 -36.60 -16.26
N ASP A 5 -16.90 -37.88 -16.50
CA ASP A 5 -15.90 -38.76 -17.15
C ASP A 5 -15.61 -38.31 -18.58
N VAL A 6 -16.64 -37.84 -19.29
CA VAL A 6 -16.50 -37.32 -20.66
C VAL A 6 -15.68 -36.03 -20.63
N LEU A 7 -15.98 -35.10 -19.71
CA LEU A 7 -15.24 -33.83 -19.58
C LEU A 7 -13.76 -34.06 -19.23
N ILE A 8 -13.46 -34.97 -18.30
CA ILE A 8 -12.08 -35.30 -17.93
C ILE A 8 -11.33 -35.93 -19.10
N ARG A 9 -11.98 -36.82 -19.86
CA ARG A 9 -11.35 -37.44 -21.04
C ARG A 9 -11.15 -36.43 -22.16
N VAL A 10 -12.09 -35.50 -22.37
CA VAL A 10 -11.95 -34.42 -23.34
C VAL A 10 -10.80 -33.49 -22.94
N ASP A 11 -10.71 -33.07 -21.67
CA ASP A 11 -9.57 -32.27 -21.18
C ASP A 11 -8.23 -32.98 -21.37
N ALA A 12 -8.16 -34.28 -21.06
CA ALA A 12 -6.97 -35.08 -21.27
C ALA A 12 -6.59 -35.24 -22.76
N ILE A 13 -7.58 -35.32 -23.65
CA ILE A 13 -7.37 -35.33 -25.10
C ILE A 13 -6.87 -33.97 -25.57
N CYS A 14 -7.52 -32.87 -25.16
CA CYS A 14 -7.09 -31.51 -25.48
C CYS A 14 -5.63 -31.28 -25.06
N LYS A 15 -5.25 -31.65 -23.83
CA LYS A 15 -3.84 -31.57 -23.34
C LYS A 15 -2.86 -32.40 -24.15
N LYS A 16 -3.25 -33.58 -24.63
CA LYS A 16 -2.38 -34.43 -25.47
C LYS A 16 -2.07 -33.80 -26.84
N TYR A 17 -3.01 -33.02 -27.37
CA TYR A 17 -2.89 -32.38 -28.68
C TYR A 17 -2.41 -30.94 -28.62
N ASP A 18 -2.36 -30.32 -27.44
CA ASP A 18 -1.87 -28.96 -27.20
C ASP A 18 -0.45 -28.74 -27.77
N LYS A 19 0.39 -29.79 -27.78
CA LYS A 19 1.75 -29.77 -28.35
C LYS A 19 1.82 -29.64 -29.89
N TYR A 20 0.71 -29.90 -30.58
CA TYR A 20 0.62 -29.79 -32.05
C TYR A 20 0.01 -28.47 -32.50
N ASP A 21 -0.46 -27.66 -31.56
CA ASP A 21 -0.97 -26.32 -31.84
C ASP A 21 0.20 -25.35 -32.02
N ALA A 22 0.87 -25.46 -33.17
CA ALA A 22 2.05 -24.67 -33.50
C ALA A 22 1.75 -23.16 -33.53
N ASP A 23 0.51 -22.78 -33.82
CA ASP A 23 0.06 -21.39 -33.76
C ASP A 23 -0.10 -20.92 -32.32
N LYS A 24 -0.64 -21.75 -31.41
CA LYS A 24 -0.66 -21.46 -29.97
C LYS A 24 0.73 -21.35 -29.37
N HIS A 25 1.65 -22.30 -29.64
CA HIS A 25 3.03 -22.20 -29.12
C HIS A 25 3.81 -21.02 -29.71
N ARG A 26 3.56 -20.66 -30.97
CA ARG A 26 4.16 -19.48 -31.62
C ARG A 26 3.56 -18.19 -31.08
N ASN A 27 2.27 -18.15 -30.81
CA ASN A 27 1.59 -16.99 -30.25
C ASN A 27 1.95 -16.83 -28.76
N ASP A 28 2.03 -17.91 -27.99
CA ASP A 28 2.49 -17.92 -26.60
C ASP A 28 3.96 -17.51 -26.48
N ALA A 29 4.83 -17.97 -27.39
CA ALA A 29 6.23 -17.53 -27.44
C ALA A 29 6.39 -16.07 -27.91
N ALA A 30 5.51 -15.59 -28.81
CA ALA A 30 5.48 -14.20 -29.25
C ALA A 30 4.88 -13.27 -28.18
N ALA A 31 3.85 -13.72 -27.46
CA ALA A 31 3.18 -13.01 -26.36
C ALA A 31 4.02 -13.01 -25.08
N ALA A 32 4.77 -14.07 -24.79
CA ALA A 32 5.77 -14.06 -23.71
C ALA A 32 6.97 -13.13 -24.03
N GLY A 33 7.19 -12.82 -25.32
CA GLY A 33 8.30 -12.01 -25.81
C GLY A 33 7.96 -10.57 -26.17
N ASP A 34 6.68 -10.18 -26.25
CA ASP A 34 6.31 -8.87 -26.76
C ASP A 34 6.51 -7.76 -25.71
N PRO A 35 6.93 -6.55 -26.12
CA PRO A 35 7.26 -5.48 -25.18
C PRO A 35 6.11 -5.06 -24.28
N PHE A 36 4.87 -5.23 -24.73
CA PHE A 36 3.67 -4.93 -23.94
C PHE A 36 3.54 -5.90 -22.76
N SER A 37 3.53 -7.22 -23.02
CA SER A 37 3.32 -8.21 -21.95
C SER A 37 4.44 -8.18 -20.91
N ARG A 38 5.68 -7.91 -21.34
CA ARG A 38 6.82 -7.73 -20.42
C ARG A 38 6.66 -6.52 -19.51
N LEU A 39 6.26 -5.37 -20.06
CA LEU A 39 6.04 -4.17 -19.26
C LEU A 39 4.80 -4.33 -18.37
N TYR A 40 3.75 -5.00 -18.87
CA TYR A 40 2.53 -5.25 -18.10
C TYR A 40 2.82 -6.13 -16.89
N ALA A 41 3.57 -7.21 -17.07
CA ALA A 41 3.98 -8.08 -15.96
C ALA A 41 4.87 -7.35 -14.93
N ALA A 42 5.75 -6.44 -15.39
CA ALA A 42 6.56 -5.62 -14.49
C ALA A 42 5.68 -4.64 -13.67
N VAL A 43 4.75 -3.95 -14.32
CA VAL A 43 3.79 -3.04 -13.68
C VAL A 43 2.90 -3.78 -12.69
N ASP A 44 2.39 -4.96 -13.04
CA ASP A 44 1.55 -5.77 -12.16
C ASP A 44 2.33 -6.24 -10.92
N HIS A 45 3.57 -6.70 -11.10
CA HIS A 45 4.46 -7.04 -9.98
C HIS A 45 4.78 -5.84 -9.08
N GLU A 46 5.02 -4.66 -9.67
CA GLU A 46 5.25 -3.44 -8.88
C GLU A 46 4.00 -2.96 -8.14
N ILE A 47 2.80 -3.16 -8.71
CA ILE A 47 1.52 -2.93 -8.02
C ILE A 47 1.39 -3.86 -6.81
N ASP A 48 1.66 -5.16 -6.98
CA ASP A 48 1.61 -6.12 -5.87
C ASP A 48 2.62 -5.77 -4.77
N ALA A 49 3.84 -5.40 -5.15
CA ALA A 49 4.86 -4.94 -4.21
C ALA A 49 4.45 -3.65 -3.48
N ALA A 50 3.76 -2.73 -4.15
CA ALA A 50 3.23 -1.51 -3.55
C ALA A 50 2.09 -1.81 -2.56
N ILE A 51 1.21 -2.77 -2.89
CA ILE A 51 0.15 -3.25 -1.98
C ILE A 51 0.79 -3.88 -0.74
N GLU A 52 1.76 -4.78 -0.90
CA GLU A 52 2.44 -5.41 0.23
C GLU A 52 3.16 -4.37 1.12
N LYS A 53 3.81 -3.37 0.50
CA LYS A 53 4.44 -2.26 1.24
C LYS A 53 3.40 -1.42 1.99
N SER A 54 2.22 -1.18 1.42
CA SER A 54 1.11 -0.49 2.11
C SER A 54 0.59 -1.28 3.31
N GLU A 55 0.45 -2.60 3.17
CA GLU A 55 0.04 -3.47 4.28
C GLU A 55 1.08 -3.52 5.39
N ARG A 56 2.37 -3.54 5.03
CA ARG A 56 3.48 -3.42 5.98
C ARG A 56 3.40 -2.10 6.74
N ALA A 57 3.15 -0.98 6.04
CA ALA A 57 2.95 0.32 6.68
C ALA A 57 1.74 0.33 7.63
N ALA A 58 0.66 -0.37 7.29
CA ALA A 58 -0.54 -0.46 8.13
C ALA A 58 -0.35 -1.30 9.41
N ARG A 59 0.57 -2.29 9.37
CA ARG A 59 0.90 -3.15 10.52
C ARG A 59 2.10 -2.64 11.32
N GLU A 60 2.73 -1.57 10.87
CA GLU A 60 3.92 -1.00 11.50
C GLU A 60 3.58 -0.31 12.83
N GLY A 61 4.30 -0.68 13.89
CA GLY A 61 4.10 -0.12 15.22
C GLY A 61 4.83 1.21 15.42
N ASN A 62 5.90 1.45 14.66
CA ASN A 62 6.62 2.72 14.68
C ASN A 62 6.01 3.70 13.67
N ARG A 63 5.39 4.77 14.17
CA ARG A 63 4.76 5.81 13.35
C ARG A 63 5.72 6.45 12.34
N ALA A 64 6.98 6.68 12.69
CA ALA A 64 7.97 7.25 11.77
C ALA A 64 8.28 6.27 10.63
N ALA A 65 8.46 4.98 10.94
CA ALA A 65 8.66 3.94 9.93
C ALA A 65 7.41 3.75 9.04
N ALA A 66 6.20 3.83 9.61
CA ALA A 66 4.95 3.77 8.86
C ALA A 66 4.82 4.93 7.87
N VAL A 67 5.22 6.15 8.26
CA VAL A 67 5.23 7.33 7.38
C VAL A 67 6.25 7.18 6.26
N ALA A 68 7.45 6.69 6.55
CA ALA A 68 8.47 6.43 5.55
C ALA A 68 7.99 5.40 4.50
N LEU A 69 7.40 4.29 4.96
CA LEU A 69 6.84 3.25 4.09
C LEU A 69 5.68 3.78 3.24
N ASN A 70 4.77 4.57 3.82
CA ASN A 70 3.66 5.19 3.08
C ASN A 70 4.16 6.19 2.02
N THR A 71 5.22 6.93 2.31
CA THR A 71 5.84 7.86 1.35
C THR A 71 6.48 7.12 0.18
N ASP A 72 7.13 6.00 0.46
CA ASP A 72 7.61 5.09 -0.56
C ASP A 72 6.48 4.52 -1.42
N VAL A 73 5.31 4.21 -0.84
CA VAL A 73 4.12 3.79 -1.59
C VAL A 73 3.66 4.92 -2.52
N ARG A 74 3.58 6.17 -2.05
CA ARG A 74 3.24 7.33 -2.90
C ARG A 74 4.21 7.50 -4.07
N ARG A 75 5.52 7.39 -3.82
CA ARG A 75 6.55 7.43 -4.89
C ARG A 75 6.38 6.30 -5.91
N THR A 76 6.08 5.09 -5.43
CA THR A 76 5.89 3.92 -6.29
C THR A 76 4.63 4.09 -7.15
N LYS A 77 3.54 4.60 -6.59
CA LYS A 77 2.32 4.95 -7.36
C LYS A 77 2.60 5.93 -8.49
N ALA A 78 3.39 6.99 -8.25
CA ALA A 78 3.73 7.97 -9.28
C ALA A 78 4.52 7.34 -10.44
N ARG A 79 5.53 6.51 -10.11
CA ARG A 79 6.30 5.76 -11.12
C ARG A 79 5.42 4.80 -11.92
N LEU A 80 4.53 4.07 -11.24
CA LEU A 80 3.58 3.17 -11.88
C LEU A 80 2.67 3.90 -12.88
N LEU A 81 2.21 5.11 -12.56
CA LEU A 81 1.42 5.93 -13.49
C LEU A 81 2.21 6.33 -14.75
N GLU A 82 3.51 6.65 -14.63
CA GLU A 82 4.38 6.88 -15.79
C GLU A 82 4.49 5.63 -16.68
N GLU A 83 4.58 4.44 -16.08
CA GLU A 83 4.65 3.18 -16.81
C GLU A 83 3.33 2.80 -17.47
N VAL A 84 2.20 3.15 -16.86
CA VAL A 84 0.87 3.01 -17.48
C VAL A 84 0.78 3.85 -18.76
N VAL A 85 1.35 5.05 -18.80
CA VAL A 85 1.40 5.86 -20.04
C VAL A 85 2.22 5.15 -21.12
N LYS A 86 3.33 4.48 -20.76
CA LYS A 86 4.11 3.66 -21.70
C LYS A 86 3.30 2.44 -22.19
N LEU A 87 2.58 1.77 -21.30
CA LEU A 87 1.68 0.66 -21.65
C LEU A 87 0.56 1.09 -22.60
N ARG A 88 -0.05 2.26 -22.38
CA ARG A 88 -1.06 2.84 -23.29
C ARG A 88 -0.50 3.03 -24.70
N LYS A 89 0.72 3.56 -24.82
CA LYS A 89 1.41 3.73 -26.12
C LYS A 89 1.70 2.38 -26.79
N LEU A 90 2.08 1.37 -26.02
CA LEU A 90 2.32 0.02 -26.54
C LEU A 90 1.04 -0.70 -26.94
N ALA A 91 -0.06 -0.51 -26.21
CA ALA A 91 -1.39 -1.06 -26.53
C ALA A 91 -1.97 -0.43 -27.81
N ALA A 92 -1.77 0.87 -28.01
CA ALA A 92 -2.22 1.56 -29.23
C ALA A 92 -1.40 1.20 -30.48
N LYS A 93 -0.21 0.59 -30.31
CA LYS A 93 0.66 0.23 -31.43
C LYS A 93 0.16 -1.04 -32.10
N LYS A 94 -0.17 -0.96 -33.39
CA LYS A 94 -0.55 -2.14 -34.19
C LYS A 94 0.65 -3.06 -34.37
N VAL A 95 0.64 -4.20 -33.70
CA VAL A 95 1.66 -5.25 -33.83
C VAL A 95 1.21 -6.25 -34.92
N LYS A 96 2.13 -6.63 -35.81
CA LYS A 96 1.84 -7.59 -36.88
C LYS A 96 1.60 -8.97 -36.27
N GLY A 97 0.37 -9.47 -36.38
CA GLY A 97 -0.06 -10.75 -35.80
C GLY A 97 -0.96 -10.64 -34.57
N LEU A 98 -1.19 -9.42 -34.05
CA LEU A 98 -2.11 -9.20 -32.94
C LEU A 98 -3.56 -9.24 -33.42
N SER A 99 -4.40 -10.05 -32.79
CA SER A 99 -5.83 -10.11 -33.13
C SER A 99 -6.54 -8.81 -32.69
N PRO A 100 -7.64 -8.42 -33.37
CA PRO A 100 -8.43 -7.26 -32.93
C PRO A 100 -9.02 -7.44 -31.53
N GLU A 101 -9.37 -8.68 -31.15
CA GLU A 101 -9.86 -9.03 -29.82
C GLU A 101 -8.76 -8.89 -28.75
N GLU A 102 -7.53 -9.31 -29.05
CA GLU A 102 -6.38 -9.14 -28.16
C GLU A 102 -6.01 -7.67 -27.97
N ALA A 103 -6.15 -6.84 -29.00
CA ALA A 103 -5.90 -5.40 -28.90
C ALA A 103 -6.92 -4.69 -28.00
N GLU A 104 -8.18 -5.08 -28.05
CA GLU A 104 -9.24 -4.57 -27.18
C GLU A 104 -9.01 -4.98 -25.71
N LEU A 105 -8.70 -6.27 -25.47
CA LEU A 105 -8.33 -6.76 -24.14
C LEU A 105 -7.14 -6.00 -23.54
N ARG A 106 -6.10 -5.71 -24.35
CA ARG A 106 -4.96 -4.89 -23.89
C ARG A 106 -5.38 -3.47 -23.52
N GLY A 107 -6.31 -2.88 -24.27
CA GLY A 107 -6.90 -1.57 -23.96
C GLY A 107 -7.62 -1.57 -22.61
N ASP A 108 -8.45 -2.59 -22.37
CA ASP A 108 -9.20 -2.75 -21.12
C ASP A 108 -8.30 -3.00 -19.91
N LEU A 109 -7.29 -3.85 -20.06
CA LEU A 109 -6.32 -4.10 -19.00
C LEU A 109 -5.60 -2.82 -18.58
N VAL A 110 -5.21 -1.98 -19.55
CA VAL A 110 -4.50 -0.72 -19.28
C VAL A 110 -5.42 0.38 -18.74
N SER A 111 -6.72 0.37 -19.11
CA SER A 111 -7.70 1.33 -18.59
C SER A 111 -8.01 1.10 -17.10
N ALA A 112 -7.92 -0.16 -16.63
CA ALA A 112 -8.12 -0.53 -15.23
C ALA A 112 -6.95 -0.18 -14.30
N LEU A 113 -5.71 -0.12 -14.81
CA LEU A 113 -4.49 0.08 -14.00
C LEU A 113 -4.48 1.39 -13.18
N PRO A 114 -4.83 2.57 -13.72
CA PRO A 114 -4.83 3.81 -12.92
C PRO A 114 -5.74 3.75 -11.70
N HIS A 115 -6.92 3.14 -11.83
CA HIS A 115 -7.84 2.99 -10.71
C HIS A 115 -7.28 2.04 -9.65
N ARG A 116 -6.70 0.90 -10.08
CA ARG A 116 -5.99 -0.04 -9.19
C ARG A 116 -4.88 0.66 -8.41
N ILE A 117 -4.01 1.42 -9.09
CA ILE A 117 -2.91 2.16 -8.47
C ILE A 117 -3.42 3.20 -7.46
N LYS A 118 -4.47 3.96 -7.81
CA LYS A 118 -5.06 4.97 -6.91
C LYS A 118 -5.66 4.35 -5.65
N SER A 119 -6.23 3.16 -5.74
CA SER A 119 -6.87 2.46 -4.60
C SER A 119 -5.91 1.92 -3.53
N ILE A 120 -4.60 1.84 -3.81
CA ILE A 120 -3.63 1.35 -2.82
C ILE A 120 -3.59 2.33 -1.62
N PRO A 121 -3.72 1.89 -0.37
CA PRO A 121 -3.59 2.78 0.78
C PRO A 121 -2.17 3.35 0.87
N ASP A 122 -2.00 4.66 1.04
CA ASP A 122 -0.69 5.32 1.11
C ASP A 122 -0.58 6.34 2.25
N GLY A 123 -1.47 6.22 3.24
CA GLY A 123 -1.50 7.06 4.43
C GLY A 123 -1.81 8.55 4.17
N GLY A 124 -2.21 8.93 2.94
CA GLY A 124 -2.49 10.32 2.54
C GLY A 124 -3.79 10.92 3.08
N GLY A 125 -4.68 10.13 3.69
CA GLY A 125 -5.99 10.59 4.17
C GLY A 125 -5.98 11.42 5.46
N GLY A 126 -4.81 11.79 5.98
CA GLY A 126 -4.64 12.43 7.29
C GLY A 126 -4.20 13.89 7.23
N GLY A 127 -4.86 14.70 6.41
CA GLY A 127 -4.72 16.17 6.45
C GLY A 127 -4.24 16.78 5.14
N GLY A 128 -5.20 17.26 4.34
CA GLY A 128 -4.94 18.31 3.35
C GLY A 128 -4.82 17.87 1.89
N ALA A 129 -5.87 17.30 1.32
CA ALA A 129 -6.37 17.70 0.00
C ALA A 129 -7.74 17.05 -0.18
N ALA A 130 -8.73 17.88 -0.49
CA ALA A 130 -10.10 17.46 -0.67
C ALA A 130 -10.24 16.44 -1.80
N ASP A 131 -11.28 15.64 -1.67
CA ASP A 131 -12.16 15.21 -2.75
C ASP A 131 -12.06 16.11 -4.00
N TRP A 132 -11.53 15.57 -5.11
CA TRP A 132 -11.66 16.17 -6.44
C TRP A 132 -12.18 15.11 -7.42
N ASN A 133 -13.38 14.60 -7.15
CA ASN A 133 -14.26 14.16 -8.22
C ASN A 133 -14.98 15.40 -8.80
N GLY A 134 -14.41 15.93 -9.88
CA GLY A 134 -14.88 17.15 -10.55
C GLY A 134 -16.24 16.97 -11.21
N GLY A 135 -17.20 17.82 -10.83
CA GLY A 135 -18.37 18.13 -11.63
C GLY A 135 -18.13 19.43 -12.40
N GLY A 136 -17.79 19.33 -13.69
CA GLY A 136 -17.57 20.49 -14.57
C GLY A 136 -18.03 20.22 -16.00
N ASN A 137 -19.22 20.73 -16.33
CA ASN A 137 -19.83 20.71 -17.67
C ASN A 137 -18.96 21.36 -18.75
N VAL A 138 -18.81 20.71 -19.91
CA VAL A 138 -18.62 21.40 -21.22
C VAL A 138 -19.47 20.71 -22.30
N ARG A 139 -20.36 21.48 -22.96
CA ARG A 139 -21.20 21.07 -24.11
C ARG A 139 -20.51 21.46 -25.45
N PRO A 140 -21.07 21.20 -26.64
CA PRO A 140 -20.42 20.35 -27.63
C PRO A 140 -19.98 21.10 -28.91
N GLY A 141 -18.93 20.61 -29.56
CA GLY A 141 -18.71 20.86 -30.97
C GLY A 141 -17.31 21.29 -31.35
N MET A 142 -16.44 20.31 -31.64
CA MET A 142 -15.53 20.37 -32.78
C MET A 142 -15.04 18.96 -33.10
N LYS A 143 -15.31 18.48 -34.31
CA LYS A 143 -14.80 17.21 -34.83
C LYS A 143 -13.43 17.48 -35.45
N PHE A 144 -12.39 16.79 -34.97
CA PHE A 144 -11.47 15.93 -35.73
C PHE A 144 -10.29 15.54 -34.79
N ASP A 145 -10.25 14.26 -34.43
CA ASP A 145 -9.16 13.44 -33.87
C ASP A 145 -8.30 14.03 -32.72
N SER A 146 -8.94 14.49 -31.64
CA SER A 146 -8.30 15.02 -30.41
C SER A 146 -8.33 14.07 -29.20
N SER A 147 -9.09 12.96 -29.25
CA SER A 147 -9.38 12.13 -28.06
C SER A 147 -8.14 11.46 -27.45
N GLY A 148 -7.13 11.11 -28.26
CA GLY A 148 -5.88 10.55 -27.76
C GLY A 148 -4.95 11.57 -27.14
N LEU A 149 -5.04 12.84 -27.54
CA LEU A 149 -4.12 13.90 -27.10
C LEU A 149 -4.66 14.64 -25.87
N GLU A 150 -5.98 14.83 -25.79
CA GLU A 150 -6.69 15.44 -24.66
C GLU A 150 -6.61 14.57 -23.41
N PHE A 151 -6.68 13.25 -23.58
CA PHE A 151 -6.50 12.27 -22.51
C PHE A 151 -5.04 12.20 -22.01
N ILE A 152 -4.06 12.37 -22.91
CA ILE A 152 -2.65 12.44 -22.54
C ILE A 152 -2.33 13.76 -21.83
N SER A 153 -2.96 14.88 -22.19
CA SER A 153 -2.78 16.14 -21.45
C SER A 153 -3.35 16.06 -20.04
N GLU A 154 -4.49 15.41 -19.86
CA GLU A 154 -5.09 15.20 -18.54
C GLU A 154 -4.25 14.25 -17.67
N ASP A 155 -3.72 13.17 -18.25
CA ASP A 155 -2.74 12.29 -17.58
C ASP A 155 -1.44 13.04 -17.25
N LEU A 156 -0.96 13.93 -18.13
CA LEU A 156 0.27 14.69 -17.90
C LEU A 156 0.08 15.74 -16.81
N ASP A 157 -1.07 16.41 -16.78
CA ASP A 157 -1.42 17.37 -15.74
C ASP A 157 -1.63 16.68 -14.38
N THR A 158 -2.22 15.47 -14.36
CA THR A 158 -2.30 14.67 -13.13
C THR A 158 -0.94 14.17 -12.66
N LEU A 159 -0.05 13.76 -13.56
CA LEU A 159 1.34 13.45 -13.20
C LEU A 159 2.10 14.69 -12.70
N LYS A 160 1.89 15.84 -13.33
CA LYS A 160 2.54 17.09 -12.95
C LYS A 160 2.11 17.52 -11.55
N ASN A 161 0.81 17.52 -11.28
CA ASN A 161 0.28 17.87 -9.96
C ASN A 161 0.75 16.85 -8.89
N LEU A 162 0.79 15.56 -9.20
CA LEU A 162 1.31 14.53 -8.29
C LEU A 162 2.81 14.69 -8.02
N ALA A 163 3.59 15.06 -9.04
CA ALA A 163 5.02 15.33 -8.90
C ALA A 163 5.29 16.60 -8.08
N GLU A 164 4.46 17.63 -8.24
CA GLU A 164 4.54 18.89 -7.49
C GLU A 164 4.19 18.67 -6.01
N ASP A 165 3.10 17.93 -5.73
CA ASP A 165 2.69 17.56 -4.37
C ASP A 165 3.73 16.65 -3.68
N MET A 166 4.33 15.72 -4.41
CA MET A 166 5.41 14.89 -3.89
C MET A 166 6.68 15.67 -3.55
N ASN A 167 6.93 16.78 -4.26
CA ASN A 167 8.09 17.62 -4.02
C ASN A 167 7.88 18.53 -2.80
N GLU A 168 6.68 19.08 -2.59
CA GLU A 168 6.36 19.86 -1.38
C GLU A 168 6.22 18.99 -0.11
N GLU A 169 5.73 17.76 -0.23
CA GLU A 169 5.62 16.81 0.89
C GLU A 169 7.01 16.29 1.33
N LEU A 170 7.97 16.18 0.39
CA LEU A 170 9.38 15.83 0.67
C LEU A 170 10.01 16.84 1.64
N ASP A 171 9.74 18.13 1.45
CA ASP A 171 10.26 19.21 2.29
C ASP A 171 9.51 19.31 3.64
N ARG A 172 8.26 18.82 3.72
CA ARG A 172 7.47 18.82 4.96
C ARG A 172 7.72 17.62 5.88
N GLN A 173 8.32 16.53 5.40
CA GLN A 173 8.53 15.32 6.20
C GLN A 173 9.78 15.30 7.09
N VAL A 174 10.72 16.22 6.91
CA VAL A 174 11.92 16.32 7.79
C VAL A 174 11.58 16.81 9.21
N PRO A 175 10.80 17.89 9.43
CA PRO A 175 10.56 18.40 10.79
C PRO A 175 9.55 17.61 11.64
N LEU A 176 8.77 16.68 11.06
CA LEU A 176 7.77 15.88 11.78
C LEU A 176 8.34 14.61 12.43
N MET A 177 9.51 14.11 11.99
CA MET A 177 10.21 13.00 12.66
C MET A 177 10.69 13.42 14.06
N ASP A 178 11.30 14.61 14.17
CA ASP A 178 11.83 15.10 15.44
C ASP A 178 10.72 15.33 16.48
N GLU A 179 9.55 15.84 16.08
CA GLU A 179 8.46 16.07 17.05
C GLU A 179 7.79 14.77 17.51
N ILE A 180 7.74 13.74 16.65
CA ILE A 180 7.15 12.44 16.97
C ILE A 180 8.07 11.61 17.86
N ASP A 181 9.37 11.54 17.54
CA ASP A 181 10.35 10.87 18.41
C ASP A 181 10.41 11.54 19.78
N ASN A 182 10.39 12.87 19.84
CA ASN A 182 10.34 13.61 21.10
C ASN A 182 9.07 13.30 21.92
N LYS A 183 7.90 13.14 21.28
CA LYS A 183 6.67 12.77 22.00
C LYS A 183 6.67 11.32 22.48
N VAL A 184 7.23 10.40 21.70
CA VAL A 184 7.36 8.98 22.09
C VAL A 184 8.36 8.81 23.22
N ASP A 185 9.52 9.44 23.15
CA ASP A 185 10.53 9.43 24.21
C ASP A 185 10.00 10.06 25.50
N LYS A 186 9.27 11.17 25.38
CA LYS A 186 8.60 11.80 26.53
C LYS A 186 7.56 10.89 27.16
N ALA A 187 6.70 10.24 26.36
CA ALA A 187 5.72 9.28 26.87
C ALA A 187 6.38 8.08 27.56
N ASN A 188 7.44 7.52 26.96
CA ASN A 188 8.20 6.41 27.56
C ASN A 188 8.90 6.83 28.86
N ALA A 189 9.46 8.04 28.92
CA ALA A 189 10.05 8.59 30.13
C ALA A 189 9.01 8.77 31.24
N ASP A 190 7.82 9.28 30.90
CA ASP A 190 6.71 9.44 31.85
C ASP A 190 6.19 8.09 32.37
N PHE A 191 6.10 7.06 31.51
CA PHE A 191 5.77 5.70 31.94
C PHE A 191 6.82 5.11 32.89
N ARG A 192 8.11 5.25 32.57
CA ARG A 192 9.20 4.78 33.46
C ARG A 192 9.15 5.48 34.81
N LYS A 193 8.97 6.80 34.82
CA LYS A 193 8.87 7.61 36.05
C LYS A 193 7.67 7.20 36.90
N THR A 194 6.53 6.95 36.27
CA THR A 194 5.32 6.49 36.96
C THR A 194 5.53 5.09 37.54
N ASN A 195 6.18 4.18 36.82
CA ASN A 195 6.49 2.83 37.32
C ASN A 195 7.44 2.86 38.53
N VAL A 196 8.50 3.69 38.48
CA VAL A 196 9.42 3.89 39.62
C VAL A 196 8.68 4.45 40.83
N ARG A 197 7.87 5.51 40.65
CA ARG A 197 7.06 6.09 41.73
C ARG A 197 6.10 5.06 42.33
N LEU A 198 5.46 4.24 41.50
CA LEU A 198 4.57 3.18 41.96
C LEU A 198 5.33 2.13 42.80
N LYS A 199 6.50 1.71 42.35
CA LYS A 199 7.35 0.76 43.11
C LYS A 199 7.82 1.35 44.44
N GLU A 200 8.18 2.64 44.45
CA GLU A 200 8.57 3.34 45.68
C GLU A 200 7.40 3.44 46.66
N THR A 201 6.19 3.79 46.22
CA THR A 201 5.01 3.82 47.09
C THR A 201 4.70 2.44 47.65
N PHE A 202 4.73 1.37 46.85
CA PHE A 202 4.53 0.00 47.37
C PHE A 202 5.58 -0.42 48.39
N ARG A 203 6.85 -0.04 48.18
CA ARG A 203 7.93 -0.33 49.15
C ARG A 203 7.73 0.46 50.45
N SER A 204 7.34 1.72 50.35
CA SER A 204 7.04 2.57 51.50
C SER A 204 5.86 2.04 52.31
N THR A 205 4.75 1.66 51.66
CA THR A 205 3.57 1.12 52.34
C THR A 205 3.89 -0.18 53.08
N ARG A 206 4.68 -1.07 52.48
CA ARG A 206 5.10 -2.31 53.13
C ARG A 206 5.96 -2.04 54.37
N ASN A 207 6.88 -1.09 54.30
CA ASN A 207 7.70 -0.71 55.46
C ASN A 207 6.82 -0.15 56.59
N PHE A 208 5.87 0.73 56.26
CA PHE A 208 4.92 1.30 57.22
C PHE A 208 4.07 0.22 57.91
N ILE A 209 3.58 -0.78 57.16
CA ILE A 209 2.81 -1.90 57.72
C ILE A 209 3.69 -2.74 58.68
N ILE A 210 4.94 -3.01 58.32
CA ILE A 210 5.88 -3.75 59.17
C ILE A 210 6.13 -2.99 60.49
N ASP A 211 6.32 -1.67 60.43
CA ASP A 211 6.54 -0.84 61.61
C ASP A 211 5.34 -0.87 62.57
N ILE A 212 4.11 -0.79 62.04
CA ILE A 212 2.89 -0.91 62.86
C ILE A 212 2.83 -2.27 63.56
N ILE A 213 3.11 -3.36 62.85
CA ILE A 213 3.07 -4.71 63.43
C ILE A 213 4.12 -4.84 64.54
N LEU A 214 5.34 -4.34 64.32
CA LEU A 214 6.41 -4.34 65.32
C LEU A 214 6.00 -3.57 66.58
N ILE A 215 5.38 -2.40 66.45
CA ILE A 215 4.88 -1.62 67.58
C ILE A 215 3.83 -2.41 68.36
N CYS A 216 2.87 -3.05 67.68
CA CYS A 216 1.85 -3.88 68.34
C CYS A 216 2.47 -5.05 69.12
N VAL A 217 3.49 -5.71 68.58
CA VAL A 217 4.21 -6.81 69.26
C VAL A 217 4.96 -6.30 70.49
N ILE A 218 5.68 -5.18 70.39
CA ILE A 218 6.41 -4.59 71.52
C ILE A 218 5.43 -4.18 72.63
N LEU A 219 4.30 -3.56 72.28
CA LEU A 219 3.27 -3.19 73.24
C LEU A 219 2.66 -4.41 73.93
N GLY A 220 2.42 -5.51 73.20
CA GLY A 220 1.93 -6.76 73.77
C GLY A 220 2.91 -7.37 74.77
N ILE A 221 4.21 -7.38 74.46
CA ILE A 221 5.25 -7.85 75.38
C ILE A 221 5.37 -6.94 76.61
N ALA A 222 5.31 -5.61 76.41
CA ALA A 222 5.37 -4.65 77.52
C ALA A 222 4.17 -4.81 78.47
N ALA A 223 2.96 -4.99 77.92
CA ALA A 223 1.76 -5.27 78.71
C ALA A 223 1.90 -6.58 79.51
N TYR A 224 2.42 -7.65 78.89
CA TYR A 224 2.64 -8.94 79.54
C TYR A 224 3.68 -8.88 80.68
N LEU A 225 4.70 -8.03 80.57
CA LEU A 225 5.72 -7.86 81.61
C LEU A 225 5.29 -6.95 82.77
N TYR A 226 4.22 -6.16 82.57
CA TYR A 226 3.67 -5.24 83.58
C TYR A 226 2.37 -5.77 84.23
N GLU A 227 1.86 -6.93 83.79
CA GLU A 227 0.89 -7.78 84.50
C GLU A 227 1.59 -8.77 85.43
#